data_AF-A0A401RQ45-F1
#
_entry.id   AF-A0A401RQ45-F1
#
_cell.length_a   1.000
_cell.length_b   1.000
_cell.length_c   1.000
_cell.angle_alpha   90.00
_cell.angle_beta   90.00
_cell.angle_gamma   90.00
#
_symmetry.space_group_name_H-M   'P 1'
#
loop_
_entity.id
_entity.type
_entity.pdbx_description
1 polymer ?
#
loop_
_entity_poly.entity_id
_entity_poly.type
_entity_poly.pdbx_seq_one_letter_code
_entity_poly.pdbx_strand_id
1 'polypeptide(L)'
;SLWTEETYLAMESNPLEEHRPGLLPWFIAATQILGLAAVVMTGVWMGHYEGGFAWDGGSLQFNVHPLCMVVGMIFLYGDSILVYRVFKHENKITVKILHTAIHLTGLIATIVAAGVMANVLGLVLVGFGLTVGYVVTRSEWKRAASPEEEALSMHFKTLTERDSPDSPQGS
;
A
#
# COMPACT_ATOMS: atom_id res chain seq x y z
N SER A 1 -27.57 18.69 62.49
CA SER A 1 -28.51 18.00 61.58
C SER A 1 -28.05 16.56 61.41
N LEU A 2 -28.62 15.62 62.15
CA LEU A 2 -28.28 14.19 62.04
C LEU A 2 -28.46 13.65 60.61
N TRP A 3 -29.42 14.22 59.89
CA TRP A 3 -29.67 13.98 58.46
C TRP A 3 -28.49 14.32 57.55
N THR A 4 -27.64 15.29 57.89
CA THR A 4 -26.51 15.64 57.02
C THR A 4 -25.36 14.66 57.20
N GLU A 5 -25.01 14.25 58.43
CA GLU A 5 -23.93 13.28 58.65
C GLU A 5 -24.24 11.89 58.08
N GLU A 6 -25.48 11.39 58.23
CA GLU A 6 -25.87 10.12 57.60
C GLU A 6 -25.82 10.20 56.07
N THR A 7 -26.23 11.33 55.47
CA THR A 7 -26.12 11.51 54.01
C THR A 7 -24.68 11.65 53.54
N TYR A 8 -23.80 12.29 54.31
CA TYR A 8 -22.38 12.39 53.99
C TYR A 8 -21.71 11.02 54.06
N LEU A 9 -21.99 10.24 55.11
CA LEU A 9 -21.48 8.89 55.26
C LEU A 9 -22.05 7.93 54.21
N ALA A 10 -23.31 8.07 53.80
CA ALA A 10 -23.91 7.28 52.72
C ALA A 10 -23.36 7.64 51.33
N MET A 11 -22.90 8.88 51.12
CA MET A 11 -22.23 9.32 49.89
C MET A 11 -20.78 8.83 49.82
N GLU A 12 -20.10 8.78 50.98
CA GLU A 12 -18.72 8.30 51.12
C GLU A 12 -18.64 6.77 51.14
N SER A 13 -19.69 6.09 51.64
CA SER A 13 -19.75 4.64 51.71
C SER A 13 -20.22 3.98 50.43
N ASN A 14 -20.09 4.58 49.24
CA ASN A 14 -20.44 3.89 48.01
C ASN A 14 -19.34 2.87 47.65
N PRO A 15 -19.46 1.58 48.02
CA PRO A 15 -18.44 0.58 47.75
C PRO A 15 -18.49 0.15 46.27
N LEU A 16 -19.38 0.79 45.49
CA LEU A 16 -19.60 0.57 44.06
C LEU A 16 -18.90 1.61 43.19
N GLU A 17 -17.96 2.43 43.71
CA GLU A 17 -16.70 2.64 42.95
C GLU A 17 -15.91 1.33 42.95
N GLU A 18 -16.57 0.38 42.33
CA GLU A 18 -16.19 -0.95 42.01
C GLU A 18 -14.85 -0.84 41.29
N HIS A 19 -13.85 -1.44 41.93
CA HIS A 19 -12.60 -1.84 41.33
C HIS A 19 -12.92 -2.78 40.14
N ARG A 20 -13.48 -2.25 39.05
CA ARG A 20 -13.56 -2.95 37.78
C ARG A 20 -12.11 -3.07 37.36
N PRO A 21 -11.49 -4.27 37.40
CA PRO A 21 -10.16 -4.44 36.84
C PRO A 21 -10.26 -3.89 35.43
N GLY A 22 -9.52 -2.81 35.15
CA GLY A 22 -9.80 -1.95 34.01
C GLY A 22 -10.00 -2.81 32.78
N LEU A 23 -11.11 -2.66 32.06
CA LEU A 23 -11.37 -3.46 30.85
C LEU A 23 -10.26 -3.27 29.80
N LEU A 24 -9.48 -2.18 29.91
CA LEU A 24 -8.38 -1.80 29.04
C LEU A 24 -7.30 -2.89 28.84
N PRO A 25 -6.62 -3.42 29.89
CA PRO A 25 -5.68 -4.53 29.74
C PRO A 25 -6.30 -5.78 29.12
N TRP A 26 -7.59 -6.06 29.37
CA TRP A 26 -8.26 -7.20 28.73
C TRP A 26 -8.46 -6.98 27.23
N PHE A 27 -8.90 -5.79 26.82
CA PHE A 27 -8.98 -5.44 25.39
C PHE A 27 -7.60 -5.45 24.72
N ILE A 28 -6.56 -4.95 25.38
CA ILE A 28 -5.17 -4.99 24.88
C ILE A 28 -4.72 -6.45 24.71
N ALA A 29 -4.95 -7.30 25.70
CA ALA A 29 -4.61 -8.72 25.61
C ALA A 29 -5.35 -9.39 24.44
N ALA A 30 -6.64 -9.09 24.26
CA ALA A 30 -7.42 -9.61 23.14
C ALA A 30 -6.85 -9.15 21.78
N THR A 31 -6.50 -7.87 21.63
CA THR A 31 -5.91 -7.38 20.36
C THR A 31 -4.53 -7.96 20.10
N GLN A 32 -3.71 -8.20 21.13
CA GLN A 32 -2.42 -8.87 20.98
C GLN A 32 -2.57 -10.32 20.54
N ILE A 33 -3.50 -11.06 21.15
CA ILE A 33 -3.79 -12.45 20.76
C ILE A 33 -4.29 -12.51 19.31
N LEU A 34 -5.20 -11.61 18.93
CA LEU A 34 -5.71 -11.53 17.56
C LEU A 34 -4.61 -11.17 16.55
N GLY A 35 -3.76 -10.19 16.89
CA GLY A 35 -2.62 -9.78 16.05
C GLY A 35 -1.60 -10.91 15.86
N LEU A 36 -1.22 -11.58 16.94
CA LEU A 36 -0.32 -12.74 16.90
C LEU A 36 -0.94 -13.90 16.12
N ALA A 37 -2.24 -14.17 16.31
CA ALA A 37 -2.94 -15.20 15.55
C ALA A 37 -2.94 -14.88 14.05
N ALA A 38 -3.14 -13.63 13.65
CA ALA A 38 -3.07 -13.22 12.24
C ALA A 38 -1.67 -13.41 11.65
N VAL A 39 -0.61 -13.08 12.40
CA VAL A 39 0.79 -13.30 11.98
C VAL A 39 1.09 -14.79 11.84
N VAL A 40 0.73 -15.60 12.83
CA VAL A 40 0.95 -17.06 12.81
C VAL A 40 0.16 -17.71 11.68
N MET A 41 -1.11 -17.37 11.52
CA MET A 41 -1.96 -17.91 10.45
C MET A 41 -1.39 -17.56 9.07
N THR A 42 -0.95 -16.32 8.85
CA THR A 42 -0.31 -15.90 7.59
C THR A 42 1.02 -16.62 7.38
N GLY A 43 1.82 -16.78 8.43
CA GLY A 43 3.09 -17.50 8.39
C GLY A 43 2.92 -18.99 8.06
N VAL A 44 1.93 -19.64 8.67
CA VAL A 44 1.59 -21.05 8.38
C VAL A 44 1.01 -21.18 6.98
N TRP A 45 0.13 -20.28 6.55
CA TRP A 45 -0.42 -20.29 5.21
C TRP A 45 0.69 -20.21 4.15
N MET A 46 1.51 -19.15 4.20
CA MET A 46 2.58 -18.93 3.23
C MET A 46 3.73 -19.94 3.39
N GLY A 47 3.98 -20.42 4.61
CA GLY A 47 5.07 -21.35 4.91
C GLY A 47 4.75 -22.80 4.58
N HIS A 48 3.56 -23.27 4.92
CA HIS A 48 3.19 -24.68 4.80
C HIS A 48 2.40 -24.97 3.52
N TYR A 49 1.50 -24.08 3.10
CA TYR A 49 0.63 -24.32 1.94
C TYR A 49 1.20 -23.75 0.64
N GLU A 50 1.92 -22.62 0.69
CA GLU A 50 2.52 -21.99 -0.50
C GLU A 50 3.98 -22.44 -0.76
N GLY A 51 4.46 -23.45 -0.02
CA GLY A 51 5.77 -24.07 -0.28
C GLY A 51 6.97 -23.41 0.41
N GLY A 52 6.75 -22.45 1.32
CA GLY A 52 7.79 -21.90 2.18
C GLY A 52 8.25 -20.50 1.80
N PHE A 53 9.38 -20.09 2.38
CA PHE A 53 9.99 -18.78 2.18
C PHE A 53 11.38 -18.94 1.58
N ALA A 54 11.65 -18.24 0.48
CA ALA A 54 12.97 -18.15 -0.12
C ALA A 54 13.27 -16.71 -0.51
N TRP A 55 14.55 -16.32 -0.42
CA TRP A 55 15.04 -15.02 -0.85
C TRP A 55 15.99 -15.19 -2.04
N ASP A 56 15.48 -15.79 -3.11
CA ASP A 56 16.26 -16.23 -4.27
C ASP A 56 15.82 -15.58 -5.59
N GLY A 57 14.87 -14.64 -5.57
CA GLY A 57 14.29 -14.05 -6.78
C GLY A 57 13.18 -14.89 -7.42
N GLY A 58 12.85 -16.06 -6.85
CA GLY A 58 11.86 -16.98 -7.38
C GLY A 58 10.42 -16.71 -6.94
N SER A 59 9.53 -17.64 -7.24
CA SER A 59 8.11 -17.57 -6.83
C SER A 59 7.94 -17.54 -5.31
N LEU A 60 8.81 -18.21 -4.56
CA LEU A 60 8.78 -18.24 -3.09
C LEU A 60 9.12 -16.90 -2.44
N GLN A 61 9.79 -15.99 -3.14
CA GLN A 61 10.03 -14.63 -2.63
C GLN A 61 8.72 -13.84 -2.52
N PHE A 62 7.73 -14.13 -3.36
CA PHE A 62 6.40 -13.53 -3.24
C PHE A 62 5.65 -13.99 -2.00
N ASN A 63 5.93 -15.17 -1.45
CA ASN A 63 5.30 -15.65 -0.21
C ASN A 63 5.73 -14.83 1.01
N VAL A 64 6.93 -14.21 0.96
CA VAL A 64 7.43 -13.31 2.00
C VAL A 64 6.66 -11.99 2.01
N HIS A 65 6.11 -11.56 0.87
CA HIS A 65 5.39 -10.29 0.73
C HIS A 65 4.15 -10.17 1.66
N PRO A 66 3.13 -11.06 1.58
CA PRO A 66 1.95 -10.96 2.43
C PRO A 66 2.30 -11.11 3.91
N LEU A 67 3.29 -11.94 4.26
CA LEU A 67 3.77 -12.05 5.64
C LEU A 67 4.35 -10.72 6.13
N CYS A 68 5.21 -10.09 5.32
CA CYS A 68 5.85 -8.83 5.67
C CYS A 68 4.84 -7.67 5.74
N MET A 69 3.81 -7.67 4.90
CA MET A 69 2.70 -6.71 4.95
C MET A 69 1.86 -6.86 6.21
N VAL A 70 1.51 -8.10 6.60
CA VAL A 70 0.74 -8.37 7.83
C VAL A 70 1.57 -7.99 9.08
N VAL A 71 2.86 -8.31 9.11
CA VAL A 71 3.73 -7.93 10.23
C VAL A 71 3.94 -6.41 10.28
N GLY A 72 4.28 -5.77 9.16
CA GLY A 72 4.63 -4.35 9.10
C GLY A 72 3.43 -3.42 9.28
N MET A 73 2.43 -3.54 8.41
CA MET A 73 1.31 -2.59 8.35
C MET A 73 0.15 -2.94 9.28
N ILE A 74 -0.06 -4.22 9.61
CA ILE A 74 -1.20 -4.62 10.44
C ILE A 74 -0.76 -4.75 11.90
N PHE A 75 0.25 -5.57 12.19
CA PHE A 75 0.66 -5.83 13.56
C PHE A 75 1.45 -4.67 14.17
N LEU A 76 2.59 -4.29 13.58
CA LEU A 76 3.47 -3.25 14.14
C LEU A 76 2.82 -1.86 14.14
N TYR A 77 2.15 -1.45 13.06
CA TYR A 77 1.41 -0.18 13.04
C TYR A 77 0.17 -0.18 13.94
N GLY A 78 -0.49 -1.34 14.12
CA GLY A 78 -1.59 -1.45 15.10
C GLY A 78 -1.09 -1.27 16.54
N ASP A 79 0.07 -1.85 16.85
CA ASP A 79 0.70 -1.76 18.17
C ASP A 79 1.25 -0.35 18.48
N SER A 80 1.80 0.34 17.47
CA SER A 80 2.33 1.70 17.65
C SER A 80 1.27 2.71 18.09
N ILE A 81 0.01 2.51 17.72
CA ILE A 81 -1.13 3.33 18.17
C ILE A 81 -1.47 3.03 19.64
N LEU A 82 -1.35 1.76 20.04
CA LEU A 82 -1.65 1.31 21.40
C LEU A 82 -0.58 1.75 22.42
N VAL A 83 0.67 1.93 22.00
CA VAL A 83 1.79 2.35 22.86
C VAL A 83 1.48 3.59 23.71
N TYR A 84 0.80 4.59 23.14
CA TYR A 84 0.42 5.81 23.88
C TYR A 84 -0.65 5.56 24.95
N ARG A 85 -1.46 4.50 24.81
CA ARG A 85 -2.49 4.13 25.80
C ARG A 85 -1.94 3.23 26.89
N VAL A 86 -1.01 2.33 26.57
CA VAL A 86 -0.40 1.40 27.54
C VAL A 86 0.58 2.12 28.46
N PHE A 87 1.48 2.94 27.91
CA PHE A 87 2.56 3.59 28.65
C PHE A 87 2.21 5.01 29.11
N LYS A 88 0.96 5.25 29.51
CA LYS A 88 0.48 6.61 29.87
C LYS A 88 1.21 7.25 31.07
N HIS A 89 1.86 6.44 31.91
CA HIS A 89 2.59 6.89 33.10
C HIS A 89 4.11 7.01 32.88
N GLU A 90 4.61 6.62 31.71
CA GLU A 90 6.03 6.71 31.39
C GLU A 90 6.42 8.10 30.88
N ASN A 91 7.73 8.38 30.89
CA ASN A 91 8.26 9.63 30.36
C ASN A 91 7.85 9.84 28.90
N LYS A 92 7.31 11.03 28.60
CA LYS A 92 6.80 11.40 27.27
C LYS A 92 7.83 11.20 26.13
N ILE A 93 9.11 11.28 26.44
CA ILE A 93 10.21 11.07 25.49
C ILE A 93 10.38 9.58 25.18
N THR A 94 10.33 8.70 26.18
CA THR A 94 10.43 7.23 26.00
C THR A 94 9.29 6.71 25.13
N VAL A 95 8.06 7.13 25.41
CA VAL A 95 6.87 6.71 24.62
C VAL A 95 6.98 7.20 23.17
N LYS A 96 7.49 8.41 22.94
CA LYS A 96 7.76 8.93 21.59
C LYS A 96 8.84 8.14 20.85
N ILE A 97 9.94 7.79 21.53
CA ILE A 97 11.01 6.99 20.92
C ILE A 97 10.47 5.61 20.56
N LEU A 98 9.74 4.95 21.46
CA LEU A 98 9.14 3.65 21.22
C LEU A 98 8.16 3.69 20.03
N HIS A 99 7.25 4.66 20.02
CA HIS A 99 6.30 4.83 18.93
C HIS A 99 7.00 5.05 17.58
N THR A 100 7.99 5.96 17.55
CA THR A 100 8.73 6.25 16.32
C THR A 100 9.56 5.05 15.86
N ALA A 101 10.16 4.30 16.78
CA ALA A 101 10.93 3.10 16.47
C ALA A 101 10.05 1.98 15.90
N ILE A 102 8.84 1.76 16.45
CA ILE A 102 7.90 0.77 15.94
C ILE A 102 7.42 1.16 14.54
N HIS A 103 7.07 2.44 14.33
CA HIS A 103 6.70 2.92 13.00
C HIS A 103 7.84 2.80 11.99
N LEU A 104 9.08 3.13 12.38
CA LEU A 104 10.23 2.98 11.51
C LEU A 104 10.45 1.51 11.12
N THR A 105 10.31 0.60 12.08
CA THR A 105 10.44 -0.84 11.83
C THR A 105 9.35 -1.35 10.90
N GLY A 106 8.09 -0.95 11.11
CA GLY A 106 6.98 -1.30 10.22
C GLY A 106 7.14 -0.70 8.82
N LEU A 107 7.68 0.52 8.71
CA LEU A 107 7.98 1.16 7.43
C LEU A 107 9.04 0.38 6.65
N ILE A 108 10.12 -0.03 7.30
CA ILE A 108 11.18 -0.83 6.67
C ILE A 108 10.61 -2.16 6.17
N ALA A 109 9.83 -2.87 6.98
CA ALA A 109 9.16 -4.11 6.56
C ALA A 109 8.28 -3.88 5.32
N THR A 110 7.47 -2.82 5.33
CA THR A 110 6.58 -2.48 4.20
C THR A 110 7.36 -2.14 2.93
N ILE A 111 8.48 -1.41 3.03
CA ILE A 111 9.33 -1.08 1.88
C ILE A 111 9.95 -2.35 1.28
N VAL A 112 10.44 -3.26 2.11
CA VAL A 112 11.01 -4.54 1.65
C VAL A 112 9.95 -5.35 0.91
N ALA A 113 8.72 -5.40 1.44
CA ALA A 113 7.60 -6.06 0.78
C ALA A 113 7.24 -5.40 -0.57
N ALA A 114 7.16 -4.06 -0.62
CA ALA A 114 6.76 -3.32 -1.81
C ALA A 114 7.83 -3.32 -2.91
N GLY A 115 9.13 -3.32 -2.56
CA GLY A 115 10.23 -3.28 -3.52
C GLY A 115 10.24 -4.46 -4.48
N VAL A 116 9.89 -5.66 -4.01
CA VAL A 116 9.79 -6.86 -4.86
C VAL A 116 8.69 -6.70 -5.92
N MET A 117 7.51 -6.24 -5.51
CA MET A 117 6.37 -6.02 -6.41
C MET A 117 6.63 -4.88 -7.40
N ALA A 118 7.28 -3.81 -6.96
CA ALA A 118 7.64 -2.68 -7.82
C ALA A 118 8.63 -3.09 -8.92
N ASN A 119 9.60 -3.94 -8.61
CA ASN A 119 10.54 -4.46 -9.60
C ASN A 119 9.84 -5.32 -10.66
N VAL A 120 8.95 -6.21 -10.22
CA VAL A 120 8.19 -7.10 -11.13
C VAL A 120 7.26 -6.28 -12.02
N LEU A 121 6.54 -5.31 -11.45
CA LEU A 121 5.69 -4.39 -12.20
C LEU A 121 6.51 -3.57 -13.20
N GLY A 122 7.69 -3.08 -12.80
CA GLY A 122 8.61 -2.36 -13.68
C GLY A 122 9.04 -3.19 -14.89
N LEU A 123 9.43 -4.45 -14.68
CA LEU A 123 9.80 -5.36 -15.78
C LEU A 123 8.63 -5.63 -16.73
N VAL A 124 7.42 -5.81 -16.20
CA VAL A 124 6.20 -5.99 -17.01
C VAL A 124 5.92 -4.76 -17.86
N LEU A 125 6.02 -3.55 -17.29
CA LEU A 125 5.79 -2.30 -18.01
C LEU A 125 6.86 -2.06 -19.09
N VAL A 126 8.13 -2.38 -18.81
CA VAL A 126 9.21 -2.32 -19.81
C VAL A 126 8.94 -3.31 -20.95
N GLY A 127 8.58 -4.55 -20.65
CA GLY A 127 8.25 -5.56 -21.65
C GLY A 127 7.04 -5.17 -22.52
N PHE A 128 6.01 -4.60 -21.89
CA PHE A 128 4.86 -4.04 -22.62
C PHE A 128 5.28 -2.89 -23.53
N GLY A 129 6.08 -1.94 -23.03
CA GLY A 129 6.59 -0.82 -23.82
C GLY A 129 7.45 -1.27 -25.01
N LEU A 130 8.30 -2.28 -24.83
CA LEU A 130 9.07 -2.89 -25.92
C LEU A 130 8.17 -3.56 -26.95
N THR A 131 7.13 -4.27 -26.50
CA THR A 131 6.16 -4.93 -27.39
C THR A 131 5.40 -3.90 -28.22
N VAL A 132 4.87 -2.86 -27.58
CA VAL A 132 4.18 -1.76 -28.27
C VAL A 132 5.14 -1.04 -29.21
N GLY A 133 6.36 -0.75 -28.78
CA GLY A 133 7.39 -0.14 -29.63
C GLY A 133 7.72 -0.99 -30.84
N TYR A 134 7.86 -2.30 -30.67
CA TYR A 134 8.06 -3.26 -31.76
C TYR A 134 6.89 -3.24 -32.76
N VAL A 135 5.65 -3.25 -32.25
CA VAL A 135 4.43 -3.18 -33.06
C VAL A 135 4.38 -1.88 -33.87
N VAL A 136 4.71 -0.74 -33.25
CA VAL A 136 4.66 0.58 -33.90
C VAL A 136 5.78 0.76 -34.93
N THR A 137 6.96 0.18 -34.69
CA THR A 137 8.11 0.29 -35.59
C THR A 137 8.04 -0.64 -36.80
N ARG A 138 7.16 -1.65 -36.78
CA ARG A 138 6.90 -2.52 -37.93
C ARG A 138 6.20 -1.74 -39.05
N SER A 139 6.97 -1.38 -40.07
CA SER A 139 6.48 -0.72 -41.30
C SER A 139 5.44 -1.55 -42.05
N GLU A 140 5.45 -2.87 -41.90
CA GLU A 140 4.47 -3.81 -42.48
C GLU A 140 3.06 -3.64 -41.89
N TRP A 141 2.93 -3.12 -40.67
CA TRP A 141 1.64 -2.86 -40.01
C TRP A 141 1.25 -1.38 -40.02
N LYS A 142 2.07 -0.54 -40.67
CA LYS A 142 1.73 0.85 -40.92
C LYS A 142 0.52 0.86 -41.85
N ARG A 143 -0.60 1.37 -41.35
CA ARG A 143 -1.86 1.48 -42.11
C ARG A 143 -1.57 2.13 -43.47
N ALA A 144 -1.78 1.38 -44.56
CA ALA A 144 -1.73 1.94 -45.90
C ALA A 144 -2.79 3.05 -46.02
N ALA A 145 -2.43 4.18 -46.62
CA ALA A 145 -3.39 5.24 -46.90
C ALA A 145 -4.52 4.64 -47.74
N SER A 146 -5.76 4.91 -47.36
CA SER A 146 -6.89 4.48 -48.18
C SER A 146 -6.85 5.23 -49.53
N PRO A 147 -7.34 4.64 -50.64
CA PRO A 147 -7.33 5.31 -51.94
C PRO A 147 -7.98 6.70 -51.94
N GLU A 148 -8.94 6.93 -51.04
CA GLU A 148 -9.60 8.21 -50.82
C GLU A 148 -8.65 9.28 -50.24
N GLU A 149 -7.81 8.90 -49.27
CA GLU A 149 -6.83 9.81 -48.64
C GLU A 149 -5.68 10.15 -49.61
N GLU A 150 -5.25 9.17 -50.41
CA GLU A 150 -4.24 9.39 -51.46
C GLU A 150 -4.77 10.34 -52.55
N ALA A 151 -6.00 10.13 -53.02
CA ALA A 151 -6.68 11.01 -53.97
C ALA A 151 -6.84 12.43 -53.44
N LEU A 152 -7.22 12.60 -52.16
CA LEU A 152 -7.36 13.92 -51.54
C LEU A 152 -6.00 14.63 -51.40
N SER A 153 -4.94 13.91 -51.03
CA SER A 153 -3.60 14.48 -50.88
C SER A 153 -2.99 14.91 -52.23
N MET A 154 -3.20 14.13 -53.29
CA MET A 154 -2.80 14.47 -54.67
C MET A 154 -3.59 15.66 -55.20
N HIS A 155 -4.91 15.69 -54.96
CA HIS A 155 -5.76 16.82 -55.33
C HIS A 155 -5.33 18.10 -54.62
N PHE A 156 -5.09 18.05 -53.31
CA PHE A 156 -4.61 19.20 -52.53
C PHE A 156 -3.24 19.69 -52.99
N LYS A 157 -2.27 18.77 -53.22
CA LYS A 157 -0.94 19.11 -53.73
C LYS A 157 -1.01 19.81 -55.10
N THR A 158 -1.91 19.34 -55.96
CA THR A 158 -2.14 19.96 -57.27
C THR A 158 -2.72 21.37 -57.15
N LEU A 159 -3.62 21.62 -56.19
CA LEU A 159 -4.17 22.96 -55.93
C LEU A 159 -3.08 23.92 -55.44
N THR A 160 -2.27 23.49 -54.47
CA THR A 160 -1.18 24.32 -53.92
C THR A 160 -0.04 24.58 -54.92
N GLU A 161 0.23 23.63 -55.82
CA GLU A 161 1.25 23.81 -56.86
C GLU A 161 0.77 24.75 -57.98
N ARG A 162 -0.53 24.75 -58.29
CA ARG A 162 -1.13 25.72 -59.21
C ARG A 162 -1.18 27.14 -58.66
N ASP A 163 -1.38 27.29 -57.35
CA ASP A 163 -1.37 28.60 -56.68
C ASP A 163 0.04 29.10 -56.32
N SER A 164 1.09 28.32 -56.59
CA SER A 164 2.47 28.73 -56.32
C SER A 164 2.92 29.78 -57.36
N PRO A 165 3.54 30.90 -56.92
CA PRO A 165 3.87 32.05 -57.78
C PRO A 165 4.93 31.78 -58.86
N ASP A 166 5.59 30.62 -58.83
CA ASP A 166 6.55 30.16 -59.84
C ASP A 166 5.94 29.17 -60.87
N SER A 167 4.62 28.98 -60.85
CA SER A 167 3.95 28.13 -61.84
C SER A 167 4.04 28.78 -63.24
N PRO A 168 4.46 28.05 -64.29
CA PRO A 168 4.44 28.58 -65.64
C PRO A 168 2.98 28.85 -66.01
N GLN A 169 2.60 30.13 -66.14
CA GLN A 169 1.30 30.52 -66.67
C GLN A 169 1.21 29.97 -68.08
N GLY A 170 0.42 28.91 -68.24
CA GLY A 170 0.23 28.22 -69.51
C GLY A 170 -0.32 29.19 -70.57
N SER A 171 0.34 29.19 -71.73
CA SER A 171 -0.11 29.75 -73.01
C SER A 171 -1.35 29.04 -73.53
#